data_AF-A0A917QGH9-F1
#
_entry.id   AF-A0A917QGH9-F1
#
_cell.length_a   1.000
_cell.length_b   1.000
_cell.length_c   1.000
_cell.angle_alpha   90.00
_cell.angle_beta   90.00
_cell.angle_gamma   90.00
#
_symmetry.space_group_name_H-M   'P 1'
#
loop_
_entity.id
_entity.type
_entity.pdbx_description
1 polymer ?
#
loop_
_entity_poly.entity_id
_entity_poly.type
_entity_poly.pdbx_seq_one_letter_code
_entity_poly.pdbx_strand_id
1 'polypeptide(L)'
;MTTTALDFERCYRAVSTRDARFDGQFITAVRTTGIYCRPSCPAITPKRANVSFLPTAAAAQQAGYRACRRCLPDAAPGSPLWNVRADLAARAMRLIGDGAIERDGVPGLAAALGYSSRQLTRVLTTELGAGPLALARAHRAHTARLLIQTTSMPMSDIAFAAGFASIRQFNDTVREVFAVTPTVLRTETRTGPRSDIVTPGVLTLRLPYREPLDVAWLTWFLSSHTVAGMETFEDGVYRRALATPHGHAVIALSFAPGHVRAELSLVDMRDLAPVVARVRHLLDLDADPLGVDEVLGMSPGIRVPGSVDGSELLLRTMIGQQISVRAASTHTARLVGALGVPVGRGLQSRVGEGDLAVVATDSGAGGTQALAGRVRERGVRHVDKRALEDERGRSDVGRAALADERGGSGERGGDSAALAHGGGTLSTDQVAANGLRLFPTAAVIAERGREVLVGPARRIDAIVEAARALADGSLVIHAARPAAELRAELLALRGVGPWTADYVTMRAVADPDILLDTDLVVRRGAELAGVDLRDTARFAPWRSYLSMHLWRTALLPREENQ
;
A
#
# COMPACT_ATOMS: atom_id res chain seq x y z
N MET A 1 45.24 18.59 -11.15
CA MET A 1 44.58 17.29 -11.38
C MET A 1 44.32 17.16 -12.87
N THR A 2 45.10 16.30 -13.53
CA THR A 2 45.08 16.07 -14.98
C THR A 2 43.76 15.41 -15.38
N THR A 3 42.92 16.12 -16.13
CA THR A 3 41.71 15.58 -16.75
C THR A 3 42.10 14.37 -17.60
N THR A 4 41.68 13.17 -17.20
CA THR A 4 41.87 11.97 -18.01
C THR A 4 41.18 12.19 -19.36
N ALA A 5 41.96 12.37 -20.42
CA ALA A 5 41.42 12.56 -21.76
C ALA A 5 40.58 11.33 -22.13
N LEU A 6 39.32 11.56 -22.52
CA LEU A 6 38.42 10.50 -22.97
C LEU A 6 38.93 9.93 -24.29
N ASP A 7 39.50 8.72 -24.25
CA ASP A 7 39.94 8.02 -25.46
C ASP A 7 38.75 7.63 -26.33
N PHE A 8 38.76 8.08 -27.59
CA PHE A 8 37.64 7.90 -28.50
C PHE A 8 37.36 6.42 -28.80
N GLU A 9 38.39 5.61 -29.04
CA GLU A 9 38.19 4.20 -29.40
C GLU A 9 37.65 3.39 -28.23
N ARG A 10 38.15 3.63 -27.01
CA ARG A 10 37.61 3.03 -25.79
C ARG A 10 36.15 3.41 -25.57
N CYS A 11 35.82 4.70 -25.66
CA CYS A 11 34.46 5.18 -25.46
C CYS A 11 33.52 4.64 -26.55
N TYR A 12 33.92 4.67 -27.82
CA TYR A 12 33.11 4.17 -28.93
C TYR A 12 32.88 2.65 -28.86
N ARG A 13 33.87 1.88 -28.40
CA ARG A 13 33.72 0.45 -28.15
C ARG A 13 32.69 0.19 -27.05
N ALA A 14 32.76 0.90 -25.92
CA ALA A 14 31.81 0.78 -24.82
C ALA A 14 30.37 1.11 -25.25
N VAL A 15 30.17 2.13 -26.09
CA VAL A 15 28.85 2.45 -26.67
C VAL A 15 28.38 1.38 -27.65
N SER A 16 29.28 0.87 -28.49
CA SER A 16 28.95 -0.16 -29.49
C SER A 16 28.52 -1.47 -28.84
N THR A 17 29.12 -1.83 -27.71
CA THR A 17 28.74 -2.99 -26.91
C THR A 17 27.62 -2.70 -25.91
N ARG A 18 27.21 -1.44 -25.76
CA ARG A 18 26.22 -0.95 -24.78
C ARG A 18 26.57 -1.35 -23.34
N ASP A 19 27.83 -1.19 -22.98
CA ASP A 19 28.35 -1.65 -21.69
C ASP A 19 27.96 -0.67 -20.56
N ALA A 20 27.00 -1.09 -19.73
CA ALA A 20 26.47 -0.28 -18.63
C ALA A 20 27.50 0.03 -17.54
N ARG A 21 28.63 -0.69 -17.47
CA ARG A 21 29.72 -0.39 -16.51
C ARG A 21 30.36 0.97 -16.78
N PHE A 22 30.21 1.49 -18.00
CA PHE A 22 30.71 2.80 -18.39
C PHE A 22 29.68 3.93 -18.20
N ASP A 23 28.45 3.62 -17.78
CA ASP A 23 27.47 4.65 -17.43
C ASP A 23 27.99 5.51 -16.28
N GLY A 24 27.86 6.84 -16.43
CA GLY A 24 28.41 7.82 -15.48
C GLY A 24 29.91 8.12 -15.64
N GLN A 25 30.65 7.36 -16.45
CA GLN A 25 32.07 7.65 -16.73
C GLN A 25 32.25 8.66 -17.87
N PHE A 26 31.34 8.65 -18.85
CA PHE A 26 31.28 9.64 -19.92
C PHE A 26 29.88 9.65 -20.55
N ILE A 27 29.64 10.66 -21.38
CA ILE A 27 28.41 10.87 -22.12
C ILE A 27 28.72 10.90 -23.62
N THR A 28 27.85 10.27 -24.40
CA THR A 28 27.93 10.20 -25.87
C THR A 28 27.10 11.32 -26.47
N ALA A 29 27.74 12.35 -27.02
CA ALA A 29 27.09 13.46 -27.70
C ALA A 29 27.02 13.18 -29.22
N VAL A 30 25.81 13.18 -29.77
CA VAL A 30 25.53 12.84 -31.17
C VAL A 30 25.27 14.12 -31.96
N ARG A 31 26.26 14.50 -32.78
CA ARG A 31 26.27 15.75 -33.55
C ARG A 31 25.05 15.90 -34.46
N THR A 32 24.67 14.82 -35.15
CA THR A 32 23.58 14.87 -36.14
C THR A 32 22.20 15.06 -35.53
N THR A 33 22.00 14.68 -34.27
CA THR A 33 20.69 14.77 -33.61
C THR A 33 20.65 15.85 -32.52
N GLY A 34 21.79 16.40 -32.12
CA GLY A 34 21.89 17.29 -30.97
C GLY A 34 21.50 16.60 -29.66
N ILE A 35 21.65 15.27 -29.57
CA ILE A 35 21.26 14.47 -28.40
C ILE A 35 22.50 13.92 -27.71
N TYR A 36 22.51 13.91 -26.38
CA TYR A 36 23.48 13.13 -25.63
C TYR A 36 22.88 11.93 -24.89
N CYS A 37 23.63 10.85 -24.80
CA CYS A 37 23.21 9.54 -24.31
C CYS A 37 24.23 8.95 -23.33
N ARG A 38 23.79 8.00 -22.49
CA ARG A 38 24.70 7.13 -21.73
C ARG A 38 25.31 6.05 -22.65
N PRO A 39 26.46 5.46 -22.28
CA PRO A 39 27.07 4.34 -23.01
C PRO A 39 26.15 3.13 -23.19
N SER A 40 25.32 2.80 -22.21
CA SER A 40 24.34 1.70 -22.29
C SER A 40 23.12 1.97 -23.18
N CYS A 41 23.02 3.14 -23.80
CA CYS A 41 21.80 3.57 -24.48
C CYS A 41 21.35 2.54 -25.54
N PRO A 42 20.08 2.07 -25.48
CA PRO A 42 19.59 1.05 -26.41
C PRO A 42 19.28 1.61 -27.80
N ALA A 43 19.53 2.90 -28.06
CA ALA A 43 19.39 3.51 -29.38
C ALA A 43 20.32 2.85 -30.40
N ILE A 44 20.07 3.10 -31.69
CA ILE A 44 21.00 2.69 -32.75
C ILE A 44 22.32 3.42 -32.49
N THR A 45 23.43 2.67 -32.45
CA THR A 45 24.76 3.24 -32.24
C THR A 45 25.07 4.19 -33.40
N PRO A 46 25.27 5.50 -33.15
CA PRO A 46 25.53 6.46 -34.21
C PRO A 46 26.90 6.22 -34.84
N LYS A 47 27.05 6.57 -36.12
CA LYS A 47 28.32 6.42 -36.85
C LYS A 47 29.45 7.19 -36.15
N ARG A 48 30.67 6.65 -36.17
CA ARG A 48 31.90 7.25 -35.63
C ARG A 48 32.03 8.76 -35.90
N ALA A 49 31.84 9.18 -37.15
CA ALA A 49 31.95 10.58 -37.55
C ALA A 49 30.95 11.54 -36.86
N ASN A 50 29.83 11.01 -36.36
CA ASN A 50 28.73 11.78 -35.78
C ASN A 50 28.75 11.82 -34.25
N VAL A 51 29.79 11.30 -33.61
CA VAL A 51 29.85 11.15 -32.15
C VAL A 51 31.05 11.90 -31.55
N SER A 52 30.83 12.56 -30.43
CA SER A 52 31.86 13.04 -29.50
C SER A 52 31.57 12.54 -28.10
N PHE A 53 32.59 12.46 -27.26
CA PHE A 53 32.46 12.04 -25.87
C PHE A 53 32.75 13.21 -24.94
N LEU A 54 31.91 13.37 -23.92
CA LEU A 54 32.00 14.44 -22.93
C LEU A 54 32.02 13.84 -21.52
N PRO A 55 32.72 14.44 -20.55
CA PRO A 55 32.88 13.84 -19.23
C PRO A 55 31.58 13.80 -18.43
N THR A 56 30.68 14.77 -18.62
CA THR A 56 29.45 14.89 -17.83
C THR A 56 28.25 15.32 -18.68
N ALA A 57 27.04 15.07 -18.17
CA ALA A 57 25.80 15.59 -18.77
C ALA A 57 25.78 17.12 -18.80
N ALA A 58 26.28 17.77 -17.74
CA ALA A 58 26.42 19.23 -17.68
C ALA A 58 27.31 19.77 -18.82
N ALA A 59 28.44 19.11 -19.11
CA ALA A 59 29.29 19.49 -20.24
C ALA A 59 28.56 19.34 -21.60
N ALA A 60 27.71 18.32 -21.74
CA ALA A 60 26.89 18.14 -22.95
C ALA A 60 25.81 19.22 -23.10
N GLN A 61 25.15 19.60 -22.02
CA GLN A 61 24.16 20.69 -22.02
C GLN A 61 24.78 22.04 -22.35
N GLN A 62 25.94 22.35 -21.75
CA GLN A 62 26.72 23.56 -22.08
C GLN A 62 27.15 23.59 -23.54
N ALA A 63 27.44 22.42 -24.12
CA ALA A 63 27.76 22.27 -25.54
C ALA A 63 26.51 22.25 -26.46
N GLY A 64 25.31 22.54 -25.94
CA GLY A 64 24.07 22.70 -26.71
C GLY A 64 23.34 21.39 -27.03
N TYR A 65 23.72 20.27 -26.42
CA TYR A 65 23.03 18.99 -26.61
C TYR A 65 21.87 18.82 -25.63
N ARG A 66 20.79 18.21 -26.09
CA ARG A 66 19.64 17.81 -25.25
C ARG A 66 19.79 16.38 -24.76
N ALA A 67 19.32 16.10 -23.55
CA ALA A 67 19.27 14.74 -23.02
C ALA A 67 18.44 13.79 -23.90
N CYS A 68 18.92 12.56 -24.03
CA CYS A 68 18.21 11.49 -24.72
C CYS A 68 16.96 11.08 -23.95
N ARG A 69 15.82 11.12 -24.62
CA ARG A 69 14.52 10.70 -24.05
C ARG A 69 14.40 9.17 -23.87
N ARG A 70 15.35 8.40 -24.41
CA ARG A 70 15.31 6.93 -24.39
C ARG A 70 16.16 6.31 -23.30
N CYS A 71 17.33 6.89 -23.00
CA CYS A 71 18.17 6.41 -21.89
C CYS A 71 18.17 7.36 -20.69
N LEU A 72 17.51 8.53 -20.76
CA LEU A 72 17.38 9.49 -19.66
C LEU A 72 18.70 9.68 -18.88
N PRO A 73 19.76 10.19 -19.54
CA PRO A 73 21.09 10.30 -18.96
C PRO A 73 21.16 11.23 -17.74
N ASP A 74 20.15 12.06 -17.52
CA ASP A 74 20.04 13.00 -16.40
C ASP A 74 19.26 12.45 -15.21
N ALA A 75 18.69 11.25 -15.33
CA ALA A 75 18.06 10.60 -14.20
C ALA A 75 19.12 10.37 -13.11
N ALA A 76 18.74 10.46 -11.83
CA ALA A 76 19.67 10.16 -10.75
C ALA A 76 20.06 8.66 -10.82
N PRO A 77 21.34 8.27 -10.68
CA PRO A 77 21.73 6.87 -10.56
C PRO A 77 20.89 6.15 -9.50
N GLY A 78 20.33 5.00 -9.85
CA GLY A 78 19.44 4.22 -8.98
C GLY A 78 17.96 4.61 -9.02
N SER A 79 17.59 5.73 -9.65
CA SER A 79 16.16 6.08 -9.84
C SER A 79 15.47 5.14 -10.85
N PRO A 80 14.13 4.98 -10.78
CA PRO A 80 13.38 4.18 -11.77
C PRO A 80 13.62 4.62 -13.23
N LEU A 81 13.83 5.92 -13.44
CA LEU A 81 14.13 6.51 -14.75
C LEU A 81 15.57 6.23 -15.22
N TRP A 82 16.49 5.90 -14.29
CA TRP A 82 17.86 5.52 -14.63
C TRP A 82 17.90 4.12 -15.24
N ASN A 83 17.13 3.15 -14.73
CA ASN A 83 17.06 1.81 -15.30
C ASN A 83 15.61 1.37 -15.58
N VAL A 84 15.07 1.82 -16.71
CA VAL A 84 13.69 1.53 -17.15
C VAL A 84 13.39 0.03 -17.25
N ARG A 85 14.40 -0.81 -17.57
CA ARG A 85 14.19 -2.27 -17.65
C ARG A 85 14.08 -2.91 -16.28
N ALA A 86 14.98 -2.56 -15.37
CA ALA A 86 14.90 -3.03 -13.98
C ALA A 86 13.63 -2.49 -13.30
N ASP A 87 13.26 -1.24 -13.55
CA ASP A 87 12.00 -0.67 -13.10
C ASP A 87 10.79 -1.44 -13.67
N LEU A 88 10.74 -1.70 -14.98
CA LEU A 88 9.68 -2.51 -15.58
C LEU A 88 9.62 -3.92 -14.98
N ALA A 89 10.76 -4.56 -14.74
CA ALA A 89 10.83 -5.87 -14.10
C ALA A 89 10.30 -5.81 -12.65
N ALA A 90 10.70 -4.80 -11.88
CA ALA A 90 10.20 -4.59 -10.52
C ALA A 90 8.68 -4.32 -10.48
N ARG A 91 8.18 -3.47 -11.38
CA ARG A 91 6.75 -3.19 -11.56
C ARG A 91 5.96 -4.43 -11.93
N ALA A 92 6.49 -5.25 -12.83
CA ALA A 92 5.89 -6.54 -13.17
C ALA A 92 5.85 -7.47 -11.96
N MET A 93 6.93 -7.58 -11.18
CA MET A 93 6.96 -8.41 -9.97
C MET A 93 5.94 -7.97 -8.92
N ARG A 94 5.71 -6.65 -8.76
CA ARG A 94 4.64 -6.12 -7.89
C ARG A 94 3.26 -6.60 -8.35
N LEU A 95 2.94 -6.44 -9.63
CA LEU A 95 1.64 -6.90 -10.17
C LEU A 95 1.48 -8.42 -10.13
N ILE A 96 2.55 -9.18 -10.34
CA ILE A 96 2.53 -10.64 -10.18
C ILE A 96 2.22 -11.01 -8.73
N GLY A 97 2.82 -10.32 -7.76
CA GLY A 97 2.50 -10.48 -6.33
C GLY A 97 1.05 -10.10 -6.00
N ASP A 98 0.53 -9.07 -6.67
CA ASP A 98 -0.87 -8.66 -6.57
C ASP A 98 -1.84 -9.62 -7.27
N GLY A 99 -1.37 -10.71 -7.89
CA GLY A 99 -2.20 -11.71 -8.58
C GLY A 99 -2.71 -11.29 -9.97
N ALA A 100 -2.02 -10.38 -10.66
CA ALA A 100 -2.45 -9.88 -11.97
C ALA A 100 -2.47 -10.98 -13.07
N ILE A 101 -1.59 -11.96 -12.99
CA ILE A 101 -1.54 -13.06 -13.97
C ILE A 101 -2.74 -13.99 -13.80
N GLU A 102 -3.17 -14.24 -12.57
CA GLU A 102 -4.31 -15.08 -12.26
C GLU A 102 -5.62 -14.46 -12.73
N ARG A 103 -5.72 -13.12 -12.66
CA ARG A 103 -6.91 -12.38 -13.14
C ARG A 103 -6.97 -12.27 -14.65
N ASP A 104 -5.92 -11.72 -15.25
CA ASP A 104 -5.97 -11.20 -16.62
C ASP A 104 -4.97 -11.90 -17.56
N GLY A 105 -4.25 -12.89 -17.04
CA GLY A 105 -3.18 -13.59 -17.74
C GLY A 105 -1.96 -12.70 -18.03
N VAL A 106 -1.02 -13.25 -18.78
CA VAL A 106 0.12 -12.49 -19.30
C VAL A 106 -0.29 -11.33 -20.22
N PRO A 107 -1.36 -11.45 -21.06
CA PRO A 107 -1.84 -10.32 -21.85
C PRO A 107 -2.28 -9.14 -20.99
N GLY A 108 -3.06 -9.37 -19.94
CA GLY A 108 -3.52 -8.30 -19.05
C GLY A 108 -2.39 -7.66 -18.24
N LEU A 109 -1.46 -8.46 -17.71
CA LEU A 109 -0.25 -7.93 -17.05
C LEU A 109 0.54 -7.01 -18.00
N ALA A 110 0.71 -7.43 -19.26
CA ALA A 110 1.45 -6.65 -20.23
C ALA A 110 0.72 -5.35 -20.60
N ALA A 111 -0.60 -5.41 -20.78
CA ALA A 111 -1.44 -4.24 -21.03
C ALA A 111 -1.35 -3.22 -19.88
N ALA A 112 -1.45 -3.67 -18.62
CA ALA A 112 -1.34 -2.81 -17.44
C ALA A 112 0.03 -2.11 -17.34
N LEU A 113 1.09 -2.75 -17.84
CA LEU A 113 2.43 -2.18 -17.88
C LEU A 113 2.69 -1.31 -19.12
N GLY A 114 1.79 -1.30 -20.11
CA GLY A 114 1.95 -0.57 -21.37
C GLY A 114 2.86 -1.26 -22.40
N TYR A 115 3.00 -2.59 -22.34
CA TYR A 115 3.87 -3.38 -23.22
C TYR A 115 3.14 -4.53 -23.90
N SER A 116 3.67 -5.02 -25.02
CA SER A 116 3.23 -6.32 -25.56
C SER A 116 3.74 -7.47 -24.69
N SER A 117 2.98 -8.57 -24.61
CA SER A 117 3.38 -9.77 -23.85
C SER A 117 4.77 -10.30 -24.28
N ARG A 118 5.10 -10.20 -25.58
CA ARG A 118 6.41 -10.61 -26.10
C ARG A 118 7.55 -9.73 -25.58
N GLN A 119 7.35 -8.42 -25.54
CA GLN A 119 8.35 -7.49 -24.98
C GLN A 119 8.52 -7.70 -23.49
N LEU A 120 7.42 -7.85 -22.74
CA LEU A 120 7.45 -8.11 -21.31
C LEU A 120 8.22 -9.40 -21.00
N THR A 121 7.88 -10.51 -21.65
CA THR A 121 8.59 -11.78 -21.45
C THR A 121 10.08 -11.65 -21.72
N ARG A 122 10.47 -10.97 -22.80
CA ARG A 122 11.89 -10.75 -23.10
C ARG A 122 12.60 -9.94 -22.01
N VAL A 123 11.97 -8.88 -21.50
CA VAL A 123 12.55 -8.08 -20.40
C VAL A 123 12.71 -8.93 -19.14
N LEU A 124 11.65 -9.62 -18.69
CA LEU A 124 11.73 -10.45 -17.48
C LEU A 124 12.75 -11.58 -17.61
N THR A 125 12.83 -12.24 -18.76
CA THR A 125 13.85 -13.28 -18.98
C THR A 125 15.27 -12.71 -18.99
N THR A 126 15.46 -11.49 -19.53
CA THR A 126 16.78 -10.85 -19.55
C THR A 126 17.21 -10.38 -18.15
N GLU A 127 16.30 -9.76 -17.40
CA GLU A 127 16.61 -9.11 -16.12
C GLU A 127 16.52 -10.09 -14.93
N LEU A 128 15.60 -11.06 -14.98
CA LEU A 128 15.27 -11.97 -13.87
C LEU A 128 15.51 -13.46 -14.21
N GLY A 129 15.91 -13.77 -15.45
CA GLY A 129 16.18 -15.15 -15.89
C GLY A 129 14.94 -16.00 -16.19
N ALA A 130 13.72 -15.49 -15.96
CA ALA A 130 12.49 -16.24 -16.12
C ALA A 130 11.36 -15.42 -16.76
N GLY A 131 10.43 -16.09 -17.45
CA GLY A 131 9.24 -15.46 -18.01
C GLY A 131 8.11 -15.25 -16.99
N PRO A 132 7.07 -14.46 -17.32
CA PRO A 132 5.99 -14.08 -16.40
C PRO A 132 5.30 -15.27 -15.72
N LEU A 133 4.97 -16.34 -16.46
CA LEU A 133 4.28 -17.51 -15.90
C LEU A 133 5.15 -18.30 -14.91
N ALA A 134 6.46 -18.40 -15.17
CA ALA A 134 7.40 -19.07 -14.28
C ALA A 134 7.58 -18.27 -12.99
N LEU A 135 7.69 -16.94 -13.09
CA LEU A 135 7.74 -16.04 -11.95
C LEU A 135 6.46 -16.12 -11.11
N ALA A 136 5.28 -16.12 -11.73
CA ALA A 136 4.00 -16.32 -11.04
C ALA A 136 3.94 -17.66 -10.30
N ARG A 137 4.38 -18.73 -10.97
CA ARG A 137 4.42 -20.08 -10.38
C ARG A 137 5.34 -20.13 -9.16
N ALA A 138 6.51 -19.52 -9.23
CA ALA A 138 7.45 -19.43 -8.11
C ALA A 138 6.84 -18.62 -6.95
N HIS A 139 6.18 -17.50 -7.26
CA HIS A 139 5.48 -16.69 -6.27
C HIS A 139 4.39 -17.49 -5.55
N ARG A 140 3.50 -18.17 -6.29
CA ARG A 140 2.46 -19.04 -5.72
C ARG A 140 3.04 -20.14 -4.85
N ALA A 141 4.11 -20.79 -5.29
CA ALA A 141 4.80 -21.81 -4.51
C ALA A 141 5.34 -21.24 -3.19
N HIS A 142 5.94 -20.06 -3.21
CA HIS A 142 6.44 -19.39 -2.02
C HIS A 142 5.30 -19.00 -1.05
N THR A 143 4.22 -18.40 -1.56
CA THR A 143 3.01 -18.09 -0.77
C THR A 143 2.42 -19.35 -0.15
N ALA A 144 2.31 -20.44 -0.92
CA ALA A 144 1.89 -21.74 -0.41
C ALA A 144 2.78 -22.22 0.74
N ARG A 145 4.11 -22.20 0.56
CA ARG A 145 5.06 -22.59 1.61
C ARG A 145 4.86 -21.74 2.87
N LEU A 146 4.79 -20.42 2.74
CA LEU A 146 4.55 -19.53 3.88
C LEU A 146 3.28 -19.93 4.63
N LEU A 147 2.17 -20.13 3.92
CA LEU A 147 0.90 -20.52 4.54
C LEU A 147 0.97 -21.90 5.20
N ILE A 148 1.63 -22.88 4.56
CA ILE A 148 1.83 -24.23 5.10
C ILE A 148 2.59 -24.19 6.43
N GLN A 149 3.61 -23.34 6.48
CA GLN A 149 4.57 -23.26 7.58
C GLN A 149 4.07 -22.38 8.74
N THR A 150 3.30 -21.33 8.45
CA THR A 150 2.91 -20.32 9.45
C THR A 150 1.47 -20.43 9.95
N THR A 151 0.61 -21.20 9.27
CA THR A 151 -0.83 -21.30 9.60
C THR A 151 -1.27 -22.75 9.80
N SER A 152 -2.37 -22.98 10.55
CA SER A 152 -3.02 -24.29 10.66
C SER A 152 -4.02 -24.62 9.52
N MET A 153 -4.05 -23.81 8.45
CA MET A 153 -5.03 -23.88 7.37
C MET A 153 -5.09 -25.27 6.66
N PRO A 154 -6.29 -25.77 6.30
CA PRO A 154 -6.43 -26.95 5.43
C PRO A 154 -5.65 -26.79 4.12
N MET A 155 -5.05 -27.88 3.60
CA MET A 155 -4.24 -27.81 2.37
C MET A 155 -5.04 -27.36 1.15
N SER A 156 -6.34 -27.67 1.11
CA SER A 156 -7.27 -27.18 0.07
C SER A 156 -7.33 -25.66 0.07
N ASP A 157 -7.50 -25.06 1.23
CA ASP A 157 -7.68 -23.62 1.38
C ASP A 157 -6.35 -22.91 1.10
N ILE A 158 -5.22 -23.50 1.51
CA ILE A 158 -3.88 -23.01 1.16
C ILE A 158 -3.69 -22.99 -0.35
N ALA A 159 -4.11 -24.04 -1.06
CA ALA A 159 -3.97 -24.09 -2.51
C ALA A 159 -4.68 -22.90 -3.17
N PHE A 160 -5.94 -22.65 -2.80
CA PHE A 160 -6.69 -21.53 -3.34
C PHE A 160 -6.15 -20.17 -2.88
N ALA A 161 -5.74 -20.06 -1.62
CA ALA A 161 -5.16 -18.85 -1.03
C ALA A 161 -3.81 -18.46 -1.66
N ALA A 162 -3.02 -19.45 -2.07
CA ALA A 162 -1.80 -19.25 -2.82
C ALA A 162 -2.05 -19.05 -4.34
N GLY A 163 -3.31 -18.96 -4.78
CA GLY A 163 -3.68 -18.65 -6.16
C GLY A 163 -3.65 -19.84 -7.12
N PHE A 164 -3.67 -21.08 -6.65
CA PHE A 164 -3.76 -22.25 -7.52
C PHE A 164 -5.19 -22.50 -7.98
N ALA A 165 -5.36 -22.84 -9.27
CA ALA A 165 -6.67 -23.16 -9.83
C ALA A 165 -7.18 -24.56 -9.41
N SER A 166 -6.28 -25.44 -8.96
CA SER A 166 -6.64 -26.76 -8.45
C SER A 166 -5.63 -27.29 -7.43
N ILE A 167 -6.12 -28.14 -6.52
CA ILE A 167 -5.29 -28.83 -5.51
C ILE A 167 -4.23 -29.71 -6.18
N ARG A 168 -4.55 -30.32 -7.32
CA ARG A 168 -3.58 -31.10 -8.09
C ARG A 168 -2.40 -30.25 -8.54
N GLN A 169 -2.67 -29.11 -9.17
CA GLN A 169 -1.64 -28.16 -9.62
C GLN A 169 -0.79 -27.63 -8.45
N PHE A 170 -1.42 -27.38 -7.31
CA PHE A 170 -0.74 -27.00 -6.07
C PHE A 170 0.23 -28.09 -5.61
N ASN A 171 -0.24 -29.33 -5.47
CA ASN A 171 0.60 -30.46 -5.05
C ASN A 171 1.79 -30.67 -6.00
N ASP A 172 1.53 -30.64 -7.31
CA ASP A 172 2.55 -30.82 -8.34
C ASP A 172 3.59 -29.69 -8.29
N THR A 173 3.15 -28.44 -8.15
CA THR A 173 4.04 -27.28 -8.08
C THR A 173 4.87 -27.23 -6.81
N VAL A 174 4.29 -27.52 -5.65
CA VAL A 174 5.02 -27.57 -4.38
C VAL A 174 6.10 -28.64 -4.43
N ARG A 175 5.77 -29.83 -4.97
CA ARG A 175 6.74 -30.92 -5.15
C ARG A 175 7.85 -30.55 -6.12
N GLU A 176 7.52 -29.92 -7.24
CA GLU A 176 8.52 -29.52 -8.23
C GLU A 176 9.45 -28.41 -7.70
N VAL A 177 8.92 -27.41 -7.00
CA VAL A 177 9.69 -26.25 -6.54
C VAL A 177 10.50 -26.53 -5.28
N PHE A 178 9.96 -27.30 -4.33
CA PHE A 178 10.61 -27.56 -3.04
C PHE A 178 11.14 -28.97 -2.86
N ALA A 179 10.96 -29.86 -3.84
CA ALA A 179 11.35 -31.27 -3.79
C ALA A 179 10.70 -32.09 -2.65
N VAL A 180 9.69 -31.54 -1.98
CA VAL A 180 8.95 -32.18 -0.88
C VAL A 180 7.45 -31.99 -1.06
N THR A 181 6.64 -32.86 -0.45
CA THR A 181 5.18 -32.72 -0.49
C THR A 181 4.70 -31.62 0.48
N PRO A 182 3.52 -31.02 0.26
CA PRO A 182 2.94 -30.04 1.19
C PRO A 182 2.85 -30.55 2.64
N THR A 183 2.53 -31.84 2.83
CA THR A 183 2.42 -32.47 4.15
C THR A 183 3.78 -32.56 4.85
N VAL A 184 4.83 -32.87 4.10
CA VAL A 184 6.21 -32.90 4.63
C VAL A 184 6.65 -31.48 5.02
N LEU A 185 6.44 -30.47 4.16
CA LEU A 185 6.72 -29.05 4.49
C LEU A 185 6.05 -28.60 5.79
N ARG A 186 4.81 -29.05 6.04
CA ARG A 186 4.09 -28.75 7.28
C ARG A 186 4.74 -29.37 8.51
N THR A 187 5.29 -30.57 8.34
CA THR A 187 5.84 -31.37 9.44
C THR A 187 7.25 -30.90 9.82
N GLU A 188 8.02 -30.40 8.85
CA GLU A 188 9.38 -29.86 9.05
C GLU A 188 9.43 -28.56 9.88
N THR A 189 8.30 -27.88 10.12
CA THR A 189 8.25 -26.55 10.75
C THR A 189 7.81 -26.59 12.23
N ARG A 190 8.10 -27.68 12.95
CA ARG A 190 7.63 -27.94 14.34
C ARG A 190 8.25 -27.06 15.43
N THR A 191 8.70 -25.84 15.14
CA THR A 191 9.44 -24.98 16.09
C THR A 191 8.92 -23.54 16.24
N GLY A 192 7.68 -23.23 15.82
CA GLY A 192 7.10 -21.89 16.05
C GLY A 192 5.62 -21.92 16.45
N PRO A 193 5.13 -20.91 17.20
CA PRO A 193 3.72 -20.76 17.50
C PRO A 193 2.94 -20.53 16.20
N ARG A 194 2.02 -21.45 15.89
CA ARG A 194 1.16 -21.41 14.70
C ARG A 194 0.03 -20.42 14.93
N SER A 195 -0.40 -19.74 13.88
CA SER A 195 -1.64 -18.95 13.95
C SER A 195 -2.85 -19.87 13.81
N ASP A 196 -3.74 -19.84 14.80
CA ASP A 196 -4.97 -20.64 14.84
C ASP A 196 -6.07 -20.00 13.97
N ILE A 197 -6.75 -20.83 13.17
CA ILE A 197 -8.03 -20.47 12.56
C ILE A 197 -9.09 -20.62 13.64
N VAL A 198 -9.73 -19.51 14.03
CA VAL A 198 -10.83 -19.54 15.00
C VAL A 198 -12.19 -19.69 14.30
N THR A 199 -12.30 -19.39 13.00
CA THR A 199 -13.57 -19.51 12.24
C THR A 199 -13.32 -19.70 10.73
N PRO A 200 -14.12 -20.49 9.98
CA PRO A 200 -14.04 -20.53 8.52
C PRO A 200 -14.12 -19.13 7.90
N GLY A 201 -13.16 -18.80 7.03
CA GLY A 201 -13.10 -17.50 6.34
C GLY A 201 -12.44 -16.36 7.11
N VAL A 202 -11.97 -16.58 8.36
CA VAL A 202 -11.15 -15.62 9.12
C VAL A 202 -9.73 -16.16 9.32
N LEU A 203 -8.74 -15.35 8.96
CA LEU A 203 -7.32 -15.69 9.02
C LEU A 203 -6.58 -14.67 9.85
N THR A 204 -5.72 -15.13 10.75
CA THR A 204 -4.75 -14.27 11.42
C THR A 204 -3.38 -14.52 10.80
N LEU A 205 -2.75 -13.45 10.33
CA LEU A 205 -1.41 -13.45 9.74
C LEU A 205 -0.48 -12.54 10.53
N ARG A 206 0.80 -12.92 10.58
CA ARG A 206 1.88 -12.07 11.07
C ARG A 206 2.59 -11.51 9.84
N LEU A 207 2.48 -10.21 9.62
CA LEU A 207 3.12 -9.51 8.50
C LEU A 207 4.44 -8.91 9.01
N PRO A 208 5.60 -9.58 8.79
CA PRO A 208 6.88 -9.05 9.24
C PRO A 208 7.23 -7.76 8.50
N TYR A 209 7.93 -6.89 9.20
CA TYR A 209 8.53 -5.67 8.67
C TYR A 209 10.01 -5.61 9.07
N ARG A 210 10.80 -4.83 8.33
CA ARG A 210 12.19 -4.55 8.71
C ARG A 210 12.21 -3.51 9.81
N GLU A 211 12.89 -3.76 10.93
CA GLU A 211 13.07 -2.76 11.98
C GLU A 211 14.12 -1.72 11.55
N PRO A 212 14.03 -0.47 12.03
CA PRO A 212 13.01 0.08 12.95
C PRO A 212 11.67 0.44 12.26
N LEU A 213 10.62 0.63 13.08
CA LEU A 213 9.31 1.09 12.64
C LEU A 213 8.77 2.18 13.59
N ASP A 214 8.45 3.34 13.05
CA ASP A 214 7.77 4.41 13.78
C ASP A 214 6.26 4.11 13.90
N VAL A 215 5.90 3.37 14.96
CA VAL A 215 4.52 2.96 15.24
C VAL A 215 3.62 4.16 15.55
N ALA A 216 4.15 5.20 16.21
CA ALA A 216 3.39 6.40 16.54
C ALA A 216 2.96 7.14 15.26
N TRP A 217 3.85 7.26 14.29
CA TRP A 217 3.57 7.84 12.98
C TRP A 217 2.46 7.09 12.24
N LEU A 218 2.58 5.76 12.08
CA LEU A 218 1.57 4.96 11.38
C LEU A 218 0.23 4.95 12.11
N THR A 219 0.26 4.89 13.45
CA THR A 219 -0.95 4.95 14.29
C THR A 219 -1.69 6.27 14.10
N TRP A 220 -0.97 7.39 14.17
CA TRP A 220 -1.54 8.70 13.90
C TRP A 220 -2.11 8.79 12.48
N PHE A 221 -1.37 8.30 11.48
CA PHE A 221 -1.80 8.35 10.09
C PHE A 221 -3.11 7.58 9.88
N LEU A 222 -3.17 6.32 10.33
CA LEU A 222 -4.38 5.49 10.18
C LEU A 222 -5.57 6.07 10.94
N SER A 223 -5.38 6.44 12.21
CA SER A 223 -6.46 6.95 13.07
C SER A 223 -7.03 8.28 12.57
N SER A 224 -6.17 9.23 12.19
CA SER A 224 -6.59 10.57 11.74
C SER A 224 -7.31 10.55 10.39
N HIS A 225 -7.09 9.53 9.56
CA HIS A 225 -7.70 9.39 8.24
C HIS A 225 -8.92 8.46 8.22
N THR A 226 -9.36 7.93 9.36
CA THR A 226 -10.55 7.06 9.42
C THR A 226 -11.80 7.74 8.85
N VAL A 227 -12.58 6.97 8.10
CA VAL A 227 -13.89 7.38 7.56
C VAL A 227 -14.98 6.53 8.20
N ALA A 228 -15.86 7.19 8.95
CA ALA A 228 -16.98 6.53 9.62
C ALA A 228 -17.83 5.72 8.63
N GLY A 229 -18.14 4.46 9.01
CA GLY A 229 -18.87 3.51 8.17
C GLY A 229 -18.02 2.77 7.13
N MET A 230 -16.73 3.10 6.98
CA MET A 230 -15.78 2.40 6.09
C MET A 230 -14.59 1.82 6.86
N GLU A 231 -14.10 2.61 7.82
CA GLU A 231 -12.89 2.35 8.59
C GLU A 231 -13.16 2.71 10.06
N THR A 232 -12.54 1.98 10.98
CA THR A 232 -12.52 2.32 12.41
C THR A 232 -11.10 2.23 12.95
N PHE A 233 -10.83 2.99 14.01
CA PHE A 233 -9.60 2.87 14.79
C PHE A 233 -9.96 2.92 16.27
N GLU A 234 -10.01 1.76 16.90
CA GLU A 234 -10.49 1.56 18.27
C GLU A 234 -9.53 0.60 18.98
N ASP A 235 -9.17 0.92 20.22
CA ASP A 235 -8.27 0.11 21.07
C ASP A 235 -6.94 -0.28 20.39
N GLY A 236 -6.37 0.63 19.59
CA GLY A 236 -5.11 0.39 18.87
C GLY A 236 -5.25 -0.53 17.65
N VAL A 237 -6.48 -0.85 17.23
CA VAL A 237 -6.76 -1.70 16.07
C VAL A 237 -7.42 -0.89 14.97
N TYR A 238 -6.77 -0.85 13.81
CA TYR A 238 -7.34 -0.28 12.58
C TYR A 238 -8.16 -1.34 11.85
N ARG A 239 -9.44 -1.09 11.61
CA ARG A 239 -10.31 -1.97 10.82
C ARG A 239 -10.81 -1.27 9.57
N ARG A 240 -10.92 -2.00 8.46
CA ARG A 240 -11.58 -1.49 7.24
C ARG A 240 -12.17 -2.59 6.39
N ALA A 241 -13.14 -2.21 5.56
CA ALA A 241 -13.55 -3.02 4.42
C ALA A 241 -12.78 -2.62 3.15
N LEU A 242 -12.63 -3.58 2.23
CA LEU A 242 -12.00 -3.39 0.93
C LEU A 242 -12.67 -4.27 -0.13
N ALA A 243 -12.84 -3.70 -1.32
CA ALA A 243 -13.30 -4.45 -2.48
C ALA A 243 -12.16 -5.32 -3.00
N THR A 244 -12.47 -6.56 -3.35
CA THR A 244 -11.51 -7.53 -3.87
C THR A 244 -11.99 -8.10 -5.19
N PRO A 245 -11.10 -8.69 -6.03
CA PRO A 245 -11.49 -9.24 -7.32
C PRO A 245 -12.67 -10.23 -7.27
N HIS A 246 -12.78 -11.03 -6.20
CA HIS A 246 -13.82 -12.05 -6.05
C HIS A 246 -14.86 -11.70 -4.96
N GLY A 247 -14.94 -10.43 -4.55
CA GLY A 247 -15.93 -9.96 -3.59
C GLY A 247 -15.40 -8.83 -2.71
N HIS A 248 -15.26 -9.10 -1.43
CA HIS A 248 -14.68 -8.15 -0.48
C HIS A 248 -13.91 -8.87 0.63
N ALA A 249 -13.10 -8.08 1.34
CA ALA A 249 -12.49 -8.48 2.58
C ALA A 249 -12.67 -7.40 3.66
N VAL A 250 -12.64 -7.84 4.92
CA VAL A 250 -12.48 -6.98 6.09
C VAL A 250 -11.14 -7.29 6.72
N ILE A 251 -10.34 -6.25 6.97
CA ILE A 251 -9.07 -6.39 7.68
C ILE A 251 -9.16 -5.72 9.06
N ALA A 252 -8.45 -6.28 10.03
CA ALA A 252 -8.13 -5.65 11.30
C ALA A 252 -6.61 -5.73 11.51
N LEU A 253 -5.96 -4.60 11.74
CA LEU A 253 -4.51 -4.46 11.84
C LEU A 253 -4.12 -3.91 13.21
N SER A 254 -3.16 -4.55 13.87
CA SER A 254 -2.52 -4.04 15.09
C SER A 254 -1.01 -4.21 15.04
N PHE A 255 -0.28 -3.25 15.62
CA PHE A 255 1.17 -3.26 15.65
C PHE A 255 1.67 -4.10 16.83
N ALA A 256 2.59 -5.04 16.55
CA ALA A 256 3.28 -5.84 17.55
C ALA A 256 4.80 -5.77 17.30
N PRO A 257 5.66 -6.11 18.28
CA PRO A 257 7.10 -6.15 18.06
C PRO A 257 7.48 -7.05 16.88
N GLY A 258 8.26 -6.52 15.94
CA GLY A 258 8.75 -7.18 14.72
C GLY A 258 7.71 -7.55 13.65
N HIS A 259 6.40 -7.29 13.87
CA HIS A 259 5.37 -7.62 12.88
C HIS A 259 4.05 -6.85 13.08
N VAL A 260 3.28 -6.69 12.01
CA VAL A 260 1.88 -6.29 12.10
C VAL A 260 1.01 -7.55 12.19
N ARG A 261 0.15 -7.64 13.21
CA ARG A 261 -0.89 -8.67 13.28
C ARG A 261 -2.03 -8.23 12.37
N ALA A 262 -2.36 -9.06 11.39
CA ALA A 262 -3.42 -8.81 10.42
C ALA A 262 -4.48 -9.92 10.51
N GLU A 263 -5.68 -9.57 10.95
CA GLU A 263 -6.84 -10.46 10.94
C GLU A 263 -7.68 -10.13 9.70
N LEU A 264 -7.98 -11.13 8.89
CA LEU A 264 -8.57 -10.98 7.56
C LEU A 264 -9.82 -11.85 7.49
N SER A 265 -10.97 -11.26 7.20
CA SER A 265 -12.16 -11.98 6.75
C SER A 265 -12.33 -11.79 5.25
N LEU A 266 -12.32 -12.88 4.48
CA LEU A 266 -12.44 -12.83 3.02
C LEU A 266 -13.70 -13.58 2.57
N VAL A 267 -14.39 -13.04 1.57
CA VAL A 267 -15.46 -13.78 0.86
C VAL A 267 -14.87 -14.96 0.07
N ASP A 268 -13.70 -14.77 -0.51
CA ASP A 268 -13.00 -15.76 -1.32
C ASP A 268 -11.52 -15.81 -0.97
N MET A 269 -11.01 -17.02 -0.71
CA MET A 269 -9.62 -17.22 -0.32
C MET A 269 -8.62 -16.83 -1.41
N ARG A 270 -9.02 -16.84 -2.70
CA ARG A 270 -8.17 -16.42 -3.81
C ARG A 270 -7.73 -14.96 -3.72
N ASP A 271 -8.44 -14.16 -2.92
CA ASP A 271 -8.11 -12.76 -2.67
C ASP A 271 -7.06 -12.58 -1.56
N LEU A 272 -6.60 -13.63 -0.89
CA LEU A 272 -5.64 -13.51 0.23
C LEU A 272 -4.35 -12.78 -0.18
N ALA A 273 -3.67 -13.25 -1.22
CA ALA A 273 -2.41 -12.65 -1.66
C ALA A 273 -2.58 -11.18 -2.09
N PRO A 274 -3.57 -10.81 -2.94
CA PRO A 274 -3.86 -9.41 -3.25
C PRO A 274 -4.15 -8.55 -2.02
N VAL A 275 -4.91 -9.06 -1.05
CA VAL A 275 -5.22 -8.32 0.19
C VAL A 275 -3.96 -8.10 1.02
N VAL A 276 -3.14 -9.14 1.20
CA VAL A 276 -1.86 -9.03 1.92
C VAL A 276 -0.95 -8.02 1.24
N ALA A 277 -0.81 -8.06 -0.09
CA ALA A 277 0.02 -7.12 -0.84
C ALA A 277 -0.46 -5.66 -0.65
N ARG A 278 -1.77 -5.42 -0.72
CA ARG A 278 -2.37 -4.10 -0.45
C ARG A 278 -2.16 -3.63 0.98
N VAL A 279 -2.20 -4.52 1.98
CA VAL A 279 -1.92 -4.17 3.38
C VAL A 279 -0.44 -3.84 3.56
N ARG A 280 0.46 -4.63 2.97
CA ARG A 280 1.91 -4.34 3.00
C ARG A 280 2.23 -3.00 2.34
N HIS A 281 1.57 -2.68 1.23
CA HIS A 281 1.69 -1.39 0.54
C HIS A 281 1.10 -0.24 1.35
N LEU A 282 -0.09 -0.41 1.97
CA LEU A 282 -0.71 0.58 2.83
C LEU A 282 0.21 1.02 3.98
N LEU A 283 0.92 0.06 4.58
CA LEU A 283 1.79 0.28 5.73
C LEU A 283 3.27 0.40 5.38
N ASP A 284 3.63 0.28 4.10
CA ASP A 284 5.01 0.35 3.59
C ASP A 284 5.96 -0.65 4.30
N LEU A 285 5.49 -1.88 4.53
CA LEU A 285 6.20 -2.89 5.35
C LEU A 285 7.47 -3.43 4.67
N ASP A 286 7.59 -3.24 3.35
CA ASP A 286 8.70 -3.71 2.54
C ASP A 286 9.84 -2.69 2.40
N ALA A 287 9.68 -1.47 2.93
CA ALA A 287 10.72 -0.45 2.94
C ALA A 287 11.98 -0.90 3.68
N ASP A 288 13.12 -0.36 3.25
CA ASP A 288 14.42 -0.50 3.91
C ASP A 288 14.70 0.71 4.80
N PRO A 289 14.26 0.71 6.07
CA PRO A 289 14.34 1.89 6.92
C PRO A 289 15.79 2.30 7.20
N LEU A 290 16.73 1.36 7.29
CA LEU A 290 18.13 1.68 7.58
C LEU A 290 18.78 2.52 6.46
N GLY A 291 18.55 2.15 5.19
CA GLY A 291 19.06 2.90 4.06
C GLY A 291 18.40 4.26 3.88
N VAL A 292 17.14 4.41 4.30
CA VAL A 292 16.43 5.70 4.34
C VAL A 292 17.02 6.57 5.45
N ASP A 293 17.11 6.03 6.66
CA ASP A 293 17.53 6.74 7.87
C ASP A 293 18.98 7.23 7.76
N GLU A 294 19.86 6.44 7.11
CA GLU A 294 21.25 6.83 6.83
C GLU A 294 21.34 8.11 6.00
N VAL A 295 20.47 8.27 5.00
CA VAL A 295 20.47 9.45 4.11
C VAL A 295 19.78 10.65 4.77
N LEU A 296 18.67 10.42 5.48
CA LEU A 296 17.90 11.51 6.07
C LEU A 296 18.52 12.05 7.35
N GLY A 297 19.12 11.18 8.18
CA GLY A 297 19.67 11.57 9.49
C GLY A 297 18.60 12.10 10.47
N MET A 298 17.34 11.65 10.33
CA MET A 298 16.19 12.09 11.12
C MET A 298 15.68 10.96 12.05
N SER A 299 14.45 11.05 12.55
CA SER A 299 13.85 10.00 13.40
C SER A 299 13.87 8.64 12.69
N PRO A 300 14.23 7.53 13.36
CA PRO A 300 14.35 6.25 12.68
C PRO A 300 13.00 5.62 12.34
N GLY A 301 12.95 4.88 11.24
CA GLY A 301 11.85 3.96 10.93
C GLY A 301 10.58 4.60 10.38
N ILE A 302 10.63 5.83 9.87
CA ILE A 302 9.50 6.46 9.19
C ILE A 302 9.05 5.59 8.00
N ARG A 303 7.76 5.66 7.69
CA ARG A 303 7.14 4.96 6.55
C ARG A 303 6.35 5.94 5.71
N VAL A 304 6.17 5.63 4.43
CA VAL A 304 5.30 6.38 3.52
C VAL A 304 4.00 5.60 3.32
N PRO A 305 2.91 5.92 4.06
CA PRO A 305 1.70 5.13 3.97
C PRO A 305 1.11 5.14 2.55
N GLY A 306 1.04 3.97 1.92
CA GLY A 306 0.49 3.80 0.59
C GLY A 306 -1.04 3.86 0.56
N SER A 307 -1.67 3.15 -0.38
CA SER A 307 -3.12 3.05 -0.51
C SER A 307 -3.58 1.63 -0.85
N VAL A 308 -4.74 1.20 -0.35
CA VAL A 308 -5.31 -0.10 -0.73
C VAL A 308 -6.01 -0.10 -2.08
N ASP A 309 -6.42 1.07 -2.57
CA ASP A 309 -7.08 1.26 -3.86
C ASP A 309 -6.76 2.66 -4.41
N GLY A 310 -6.36 2.73 -5.68
CA GLY A 310 -5.94 3.97 -6.33
C GLY A 310 -7.11 4.93 -6.66
N SER A 311 -8.28 4.37 -6.97
CA SER A 311 -9.49 5.17 -7.25
C SER A 311 -9.99 5.85 -5.98
N GLU A 312 -10.07 5.10 -4.88
CA GLU A 312 -10.38 5.61 -3.56
C GLU A 312 -9.39 6.72 -3.16
N LEU A 313 -8.08 6.49 -3.35
CA LEU A 313 -7.05 7.47 -3.01
C LEU A 313 -7.26 8.80 -3.75
N LEU A 314 -7.42 8.78 -5.08
CA LEU A 314 -7.63 9.99 -5.87
C LEU A 314 -8.89 10.74 -5.42
N LEU A 315 -10.02 10.03 -5.36
CA LEU A 315 -11.32 10.64 -5.06
C LEU A 315 -11.36 11.22 -3.65
N ARG A 316 -10.82 10.51 -2.65
CA ARG A 316 -10.67 11.05 -1.28
C ARG A 316 -9.76 12.27 -1.24
N THR A 317 -8.66 12.26 -1.99
CA THR A 317 -7.74 13.41 -2.07
C THR A 317 -8.43 14.64 -2.65
N MET A 318 -9.19 14.48 -3.73
CA MET A 318 -9.93 15.58 -4.36
C MET A 318 -11.05 16.13 -3.45
N ILE A 319 -11.77 15.26 -2.74
CA ILE A 319 -12.76 15.67 -1.72
C ILE A 319 -12.09 16.49 -0.61
N GLY A 320 -10.89 16.09 -0.19
CA GLY A 320 -10.12 16.73 0.88
C GLY A 320 -9.36 18.00 0.52
N GLN A 321 -9.42 18.46 -0.74
CA GLN A 321 -8.68 19.64 -1.15
C GLN A 321 -9.08 20.89 -0.35
N GLN A 322 -8.07 21.63 0.15
CA GLN A 322 -8.23 22.92 0.85
C GLN A 322 -9.08 22.86 2.12
N ILE A 323 -9.25 21.68 2.73
CA ILE A 323 -9.95 21.50 4.00
C ILE A 323 -9.11 20.65 4.94
N SER A 324 -9.48 20.61 6.23
CA SER A 324 -8.79 19.76 7.20
C SER A 324 -9.06 18.27 6.93
N VAL A 325 -8.15 17.41 7.41
CA VAL A 325 -8.31 15.94 7.33
C VAL A 325 -9.64 15.49 7.95
N ARG A 326 -10.01 16.03 9.11
CA ARG A 326 -11.29 15.73 9.78
C ARG A 326 -12.51 16.09 8.92
N ALA A 327 -12.47 17.25 8.27
CA ALA A 327 -13.55 17.67 7.37
C ALA A 327 -13.61 16.75 6.13
N ALA A 328 -12.46 16.42 5.55
CA ALA A 328 -12.36 15.49 4.42
C ALA A 328 -12.94 14.10 4.77
N SER A 329 -12.60 13.54 5.93
CA SER A 329 -13.17 12.29 6.44
C SER A 329 -14.69 12.38 6.63
N THR A 330 -15.20 13.52 7.10
CA THR A 330 -16.65 13.73 7.27
C THR A 330 -17.38 13.75 5.93
N HIS A 331 -16.85 14.46 4.93
CA HIS A 331 -17.43 14.48 3.58
C HIS A 331 -17.38 13.10 2.92
N THR A 332 -16.27 12.38 3.10
CA THR A 332 -16.12 11.01 2.61
C THR A 332 -17.11 10.07 3.29
N ALA A 333 -17.34 10.20 4.60
CA ALA A 333 -18.30 9.37 5.33
C ALA A 333 -19.74 9.58 4.83
N ARG A 334 -20.11 10.81 4.47
CA ARG A 334 -21.42 11.07 3.82
C ARG A 334 -21.54 10.35 2.48
N LEU A 335 -20.49 10.41 1.66
CA LEU A 335 -20.43 9.71 0.37
C LEU A 335 -20.56 8.20 0.54
N VAL A 336 -19.78 7.61 1.46
CA VAL A 336 -19.84 6.17 1.79
C VAL A 336 -21.19 5.78 2.37
N GLY A 337 -21.77 6.58 3.26
CA GLY A 337 -23.07 6.30 3.87
C GLY A 337 -24.21 6.26 2.83
N ALA A 338 -24.16 7.15 1.84
CA ALA A 338 -25.19 7.26 0.82
C ALA A 338 -24.99 6.30 -0.37
N LEU A 339 -23.75 6.10 -0.82
CA LEU A 339 -23.43 5.38 -2.06
C LEU A 339 -22.60 4.11 -1.85
N GLY A 340 -22.10 3.85 -0.64
CA GLY A 340 -21.24 2.71 -0.33
C GLY A 340 -22.04 1.42 -0.16
N VAL A 341 -21.46 0.30 -0.59
CA VAL A 341 -22.10 -1.02 -0.52
C VAL A 341 -21.89 -1.63 0.87
N PRO A 342 -22.96 -2.00 1.60
CA PRO A 342 -22.84 -2.71 2.88
C PRO A 342 -22.06 -4.01 2.72
N VAL A 343 -21.13 -4.24 3.65
CA VAL A 343 -20.42 -5.50 3.77
C VAL A 343 -21.30 -6.42 4.61
N GLY A 344 -21.91 -7.42 3.98
CA GLY A 344 -22.66 -8.46 4.70
C GLY A 344 -21.73 -9.34 5.53
N ARG A 345 -22.26 -10.06 6.54
CA ARG A 345 -21.48 -11.13 7.19
C ARG A 345 -20.96 -12.09 6.12
N GLY A 346 -19.66 -12.34 6.10
CA GLY A 346 -19.10 -13.46 5.36
C GLY A 346 -19.82 -14.75 5.78
N LEU A 347 -20.29 -15.49 4.77
CA LEU A 347 -20.89 -16.83 4.86
C LEU A 347 -21.99 -17.02 5.95
N GLN A 348 -23.25 -16.82 5.58
CA GLN A 348 -24.27 -17.72 6.11
C GLN A 348 -23.94 -19.11 5.59
N SER A 349 -23.54 -20.01 6.48
CA SER A 349 -23.62 -21.43 6.19
C SER A 349 -25.07 -21.72 5.78
N ARG A 350 -25.27 -22.06 4.51
CA ARG A 350 -26.42 -22.88 4.14
C ARG A 350 -26.20 -24.26 4.77
N VAL A 351 -26.46 -24.37 6.07
CA VAL A 351 -26.92 -25.63 6.62
C VAL A 351 -28.39 -25.67 6.27
N GLY A 352 -28.71 -26.36 5.17
CA GLY A 352 -30.07 -26.73 4.87
C GLY A 352 -30.55 -27.64 6.00
N GLU A 353 -31.42 -27.13 6.86
CA GLU A 353 -32.34 -27.98 7.59
C GLU A 353 -33.47 -28.35 6.63
N GLY A 354 -33.34 -29.55 6.07
CA GLY A 354 -34.45 -30.42 5.68
C GLY A 354 -35.47 -29.88 4.67
N ASP A 355 -35.17 -30.02 3.38
CA ASP A 355 -36.16 -30.52 2.42
C ASP A 355 -35.56 -31.75 1.72
N LEU A 356 -35.67 -32.88 2.42
CA LEU A 356 -35.53 -34.21 1.84
C LEU A 356 -36.77 -34.47 0.99
N ALA A 357 -36.69 -34.21 -0.31
CA ALA A 357 -37.58 -34.83 -1.28
C ALA A 357 -37.21 -36.32 -1.40
N VAL A 358 -37.70 -37.12 -0.46
CA VAL A 358 -37.77 -38.58 -0.61
C VAL A 358 -39.05 -38.88 -1.37
N VAL A 359 -38.88 -39.31 -2.62
CA VAL A 359 -39.91 -40.07 -3.33
C VAL A 359 -40.03 -41.41 -2.60
N ALA A 360 -41.03 -41.54 -1.74
CA ALA A 360 -41.48 -42.84 -1.23
C ALA A 360 -42.99 -42.95 -1.45
N THR A 361 -43.32 -44.06 -2.10
CA THR A 361 -44.65 -44.52 -2.44
C THR A 361 -45.52 -44.72 -1.21
N ASP A 362 -46.77 -44.32 -1.40
CA ASP A 362 -48.01 -44.61 -0.67
C ASP A 362 -48.00 -45.83 0.25
N SER A 363 -48.47 -45.66 1.51
CA SER A 363 -49.27 -46.62 2.31
C SER A 363 -49.37 -46.20 3.79
N GLY A 364 -50.57 -45.82 4.23
CA GLY A 364 -51.15 -46.36 5.49
C GLY A 364 -51.01 -45.61 6.83
N ALA A 365 -52.13 -44.93 7.18
CA ALA A 365 -52.86 -45.01 8.46
C ALA A 365 -52.32 -44.43 9.80
N GLY A 366 -53.15 -43.55 10.40
CA GLY A 366 -53.26 -43.23 11.84
C GLY A 366 -52.25 -42.20 12.35
N GLY A 367 -52.55 -41.12 13.08
CA GLY A 367 -53.66 -40.76 13.95
C GLY A 367 -53.06 -40.04 15.18
N THR A 368 -53.75 -39.01 15.70
CA THR A 368 -53.49 -38.24 16.96
C THR A 368 -52.38 -37.17 16.94
N GLN A 369 -52.37 -36.10 17.75
CA GLN A 369 -53.33 -35.08 18.23
C GLN A 369 -52.49 -34.07 19.06
N ALA A 370 -52.79 -32.76 18.98
CA ALA A 370 -52.43 -31.69 19.96
C ALA A 370 -50.91 -31.32 20.14
N LEU A 371 -50.48 -30.13 20.58
CA LEU A 371 -51.10 -28.98 21.24
C LEU A 371 -50.22 -27.72 21.02
N ALA A 372 -50.84 -26.54 21.00
CA ALA A 372 -50.23 -25.22 20.91
C ALA A 372 -49.63 -24.71 22.24
N GLY A 373 -48.69 -23.75 22.16
CA GLY A 373 -48.25 -22.94 23.30
C GLY A 373 -47.45 -21.69 22.90
N ARG A 374 -48.10 -20.52 22.93
CA ARG A 374 -47.49 -19.18 22.81
C ARG A 374 -46.97 -18.72 24.17
N VAL A 375 -45.85 -18.00 24.20
CA VAL A 375 -45.49 -17.09 25.30
C VAL A 375 -45.12 -15.72 24.72
N ARG A 376 -45.64 -14.68 25.38
CA ARG A 376 -45.56 -13.25 25.06
C ARG A 376 -44.72 -12.51 26.11
N GLU A 377 -44.15 -11.40 25.65
CA GLU A 377 -44.06 -10.07 26.30
C GLU A 377 -42.86 -9.62 27.16
N ARG A 378 -42.61 -8.30 26.98
CA ARG A 378 -41.92 -7.26 27.79
C ARG A 378 -40.41 -7.08 27.53
N GLY A 379 -39.86 -5.91 27.19
CA GLY A 379 -40.31 -4.51 27.19
C GLY A 379 -39.60 -3.69 28.27
N VAL A 380 -38.52 -2.95 27.95
CA VAL A 380 -37.91 -1.94 28.84
C VAL A 380 -37.48 -0.68 28.08
N ARG A 381 -37.52 0.43 28.83
CA ARG A 381 -37.73 1.84 28.48
C ARG A 381 -36.51 2.63 27.97
N HIS A 382 -36.87 3.70 27.27
CA HIS A 382 -36.12 4.87 26.82
C HIS A 382 -35.70 5.78 27.99
N VAL A 383 -34.55 6.46 27.89
CA VAL A 383 -34.19 7.63 28.72
C VAL A 383 -33.66 8.74 27.79
N ASP A 384 -34.20 9.94 28.02
CA ASP A 384 -34.12 11.12 27.16
C ASP A 384 -32.98 12.07 27.58
N LYS A 385 -32.49 12.84 26.60
CA LYS A 385 -31.39 13.80 26.69
C LYS A 385 -31.94 15.21 26.96
N ARG A 386 -31.36 15.95 27.92
CA ARG A 386 -31.12 17.42 27.88
C ARG A 386 -30.71 17.96 29.25
N ALA A 387 -29.50 18.51 29.34
CA ALA A 387 -29.16 19.73 30.08
C ALA A 387 -27.65 19.96 29.91
N LEU A 388 -27.26 21.18 29.53
CA LEU A 388 -26.06 21.94 29.94
C LEU A 388 -25.73 22.95 28.83
N GLU A 389 -26.31 24.14 28.97
CA GLU A 389 -25.81 25.40 28.45
C GLU A 389 -25.13 26.16 29.60
N ASP A 390 -24.15 26.99 29.21
CA ASP A 390 -23.49 28.08 29.95
C ASP A 390 -22.63 27.76 31.19
N GLU A 391 -21.32 28.05 31.08
CA GLU A 391 -20.79 29.35 31.54
C GLU A 391 -19.33 29.56 31.08
N ARG A 392 -19.05 30.81 30.66
CA ARG A 392 -17.72 31.31 30.27
C ARG A 392 -17.16 32.20 31.38
N GLY A 393 -15.85 32.14 31.61
CA GLY A 393 -15.06 33.19 32.27
C GLY A 393 -13.62 32.71 32.52
N ARG A 394 -12.61 33.21 31.78
CA ARG A 394 -11.60 34.22 32.20
C ARG A 394 -10.91 33.84 33.52
N SER A 395 -9.59 33.78 33.68
CA SER A 395 -8.43 34.56 33.18
C SER A 395 -7.16 33.81 33.63
N ASP A 396 -6.13 33.62 32.82
CA ASP A 396 -4.98 34.52 32.57
C ASP A 396 -3.94 34.62 33.72
N VAL A 397 -2.68 34.42 33.31
CA VAL A 397 -1.37 34.82 33.89
C VAL A 397 -0.88 34.25 35.25
N GLY A 398 0.37 33.76 35.27
CA GLY A 398 1.22 33.87 36.47
C GLY A 398 2.32 32.83 36.68
N ARG A 399 3.46 33.03 36.03
CA ARG A 399 4.76 32.37 36.29
C ARG A 399 5.30 32.76 37.69
N ALA A 400 5.95 31.82 38.41
CA ALA A 400 7.36 31.92 38.89
C ALA A 400 7.67 31.23 40.24
N ALA A 401 8.92 30.70 40.29
CA ALA A 401 9.84 30.43 41.42
C ALA A 401 9.50 29.27 42.39
N LEU A 402 10.30 28.19 42.49
CA LEU A 402 11.70 28.02 42.98
C LEU A 402 11.92 28.32 44.47
N ALA A 403 12.05 27.26 45.27
CA ALA A 403 12.97 27.06 46.43
C ALA A 403 12.72 25.63 46.96
N ASP A 404 13.66 24.69 46.79
CA ASP A 404 14.72 24.31 47.74
C ASP A 404 14.17 23.85 49.10
N GLU A 405 14.18 22.55 49.36
CA GLU A 405 14.50 22.00 50.68
C GLU A 405 15.16 20.62 50.56
N ARG A 406 16.18 20.45 51.39
CA ARG A 406 17.14 19.35 51.45
C ARG A 406 16.66 18.25 52.38
N GLY A 407 17.11 17.03 52.10
CA GLY A 407 17.51 16.07 53.14
C GLY A 407 16.52 14.96 53.44
N GLY A 408 16.97 13.71 53.30
CA GLY A 408 16.21 12.55 53.78
C GLY A 408 16.72 11.24 53.22
N SER A 409 17.85 10.77 53.75
CA SER A 409 18.34 9.39 53.62
C SER A 409 17.26 8.36 53.98
N GLY A 410 17.06 7.37 53.12
CA GLY A 410 16.19 6.23 53.38
C GLY A 410 16.46 5.07 52.43
N GLU A 411 17.29 4.13 52.88
CA GLU A 411 17.40 2.79 52.30
C GLU A 411 16.01 2.12 52.27
N ARG A 412 15.65 1.49 51.14
CA ARG A 412 15.16 0.10 51.06
C ARG A 412 14.65 -0.27 49.67
N GLY A 413 15.04 -1.47 49.25
CA GLY A 413 14.13 -2.44 48.60
C GLY A 413 13.83 -2.22 47.13
N GLY A 414 14.59 -2.91 46.27
CA GLY A 414 14.12 -3.22 44.93
C GLY A 414 12.94 -4.19 45.02
N ASP A 415 11.76 -3.74 44.61
CA ASP A 415 10.66 -4.60 44.21
C ASP A 415 10.42 -4.40 42.71
N SER A 416 10.95 -5.34 41.94
CA SER A 416 10.62 -5.56 40.55
C SER A 416 9.20 -6.12 40.49
N ALA A 417 8.19 -5.23 40.42
CA ALA A 417 6.81 -5.62 40.17
C ALA A 417 6.67 -6.10 38.72
N ALA A 418 6.76 -7.42 38.55
CA ALA A 418 6.39 -8.14 37.35
C ALA A 418 4.96 -7.78 36.92
N LEU A 419 4.82 -7.17 35.75
CA LEU A 419 3.54 -7.00 35.06
C LEU A 419 3.03 -8.38 34.67
N ALA A 420 2.00 -8.84 35.39
CA ALA A 420 1.29 -10.07 35.12
C ALA A 420 0.68 -10.04 33.70
N HIS A 421 1.13 -10.98 32.86
CA HIS A 421 0.48 -11.33 31.60
C HIS A 421 -0.87 -12.00 31.89
N GLY A 422 -1.94 -11.21 31.88
CA GLY A 422 -3.31 -11.69 31.78
C GLY A 422 -3.61 -12.14 30.35
N GLY A 423 -3.31 -13.42 30.05
CA GLY A 423 -3.80 -14.10 28.86
C GLY A 423 -5.31 -14.30 28.95
N GLY A 424 -6.07 -13.26 28.61
CA GLY A 424 -7.51 -13.34 28.39
C GLY A 424 -7.79 -13.68 26.93
N THR A 425 -8.38 -14.85 26.70
CA THR A 425 -8.89 -15.30 25.40
C THR A 425 -9.93 -14.29 24.91
N LEU A 426 -9.56 -13.43 23.95
CA LEU A 426 -10.44 -12.41 23.39
C LEU A 426 -11.54 -13.09 22.53
N SER A 427 -12.78 -12.79 22.87
CA SER A 427 -14.01 -13.30 22.24
C SER A 427 -14.07 -12.96 20.74
N THR A 428 -14.58 -13.92 19.96
CA THR A 428 -14.73 -13.97 18.49
C THR A 428 -15.65 -12.89 17.87
N ASP A 429 -16.11 -11.90 18.65
CA ASP A 429 -16.91 -10.76 18.19
C ASP A 429 -16.10 -9.64 17.50
N GLN A 430 -14.75 -9.73 17.48
CA GLN A 430 -13.87 -8.63 17.07
C GLN A 430 -13.60 -8.50 15.55
N VAL A 431 -14.17 -9.38 14.73
CA VAL A 431 -14.29 -9.21 13.26
C VAL A 431 -15.76 -9.08 12.85
N ALA A 432 -16.57 -8.41 13.67
CA ALA A 432 -17.92 -8.06 13.24
C ALA A 432 -17.83 -6.93 12.20
N ALA A 433 -18.09 -7.27 10.93
CA ALA A 433 -18.29 -6.32 9.82
C ALA A 433 -19.52 -5.39 10.01
N ASN A 434 -20.12 -5.36 11.21
CA ASN A 434 -21.37 -4.69 11.49
C ASN A 434 -21.26 -3.19 11.21
N GLY A 435 -21.92 -2.75 10.13
CA GLY A 435 -21.99 -1.35 9.74
C GLY A 435 -20.87 -0.87 8.83
N LEU A 436 -19.90 -1.72 8.45
CA LEU A 436 -18.90 -1.35 7.45
C LEU A 436 -19.47 -1.40 6.03
N ARG A 437 -18.99 -0.48 5.19
CA ARG A 437 -19.34 -0.33 3.79
C ARG A 437 -18.07 -0.25 2.97
N LEU A 438 -18.14 -0.77 1.75
CA LEU A 438 -17.14 -0.53 0.73
C LEU A 438 -17.20 0.93 0.28
N PHE A 439 -16.04 1.49 -0.07
CA PHE A 439 -15.98 2.76 -0.78
C PHE A 439 -16.79 2.63 -2.09
N PRO A 440 -17.61 3.64 -2.46
CA PRO A 440 -18.39 3.57 -3.69
C PRO A 440 -17.47 3.45 -4.91
N THR A 441 -17.86 2.64 -5.89
CA THR A 441 -17.07 2.50 -7.12
C THR A 441 -17.04 3.82 -7.88
N ALA A 442 -16.01 4.00 -8.70
CA ALA A 442 -15.88 5.18 -9.55
C ALA A 442 -17.11 5.37 -10.46
N ALA A 443 -17.68 4.28 -10.97
CA ALA A 443 -18.91 4.31 -11.78
C ALA A 443 -20.11 4.88 -10.99
N VAL A 444 -20.32 4.43 -9.75
CA VAL A 444 -21.40 4.94 -8.89
C VAL A 444 -21.21 6.42 -8.58
N ILE A 445 -19.97 6.88 -8.33
CA ILE A 445 -19.67 8.30 -8.06
C ILE A 445 -19.85 9.14 -9.33
N ALA A 446 -19.47 8.62 -10.49
CA ALA A 446 -19.66 9.28 -11.79
C ALA A 446 -21.14 9.54 -12.13
N GLU A 447 -22.01 8.59 -11.75
CA GLU A 447 -23.45 8.65 -11.98
C GLU A 447 -24.15 9.51 -10.91
N ARG A 448 -23.90 9.21 -9.63
CA ARG A 448 -24.72 9.69 -8.50
C ARG A 448 -23.99 10.64 -7.55
N GLY A 449 -22.70 10.91 -7.77
CA GLY A 449 -21.89 11.73 -6.86
C GLY A 449 -22.46 13.13 -6.62
N ARG A 450 -23.13 13.72 -7.62
CA ARG A 450 -23.77 15.05 -7.50
C ARG A 450 -24.90 15.10 -6.48
N GLU A 451 -25.53 13.97 -6.17
CA GLU A 451 -26.60 13.88 -5.18
C GLU A 451 -26.08 14.08 -3.74
N VAL A 452 -24.78 13.80 -3.51
CA VAL A 452 -24.21 13.65 -2.16
C VAL A 452 -23.02 14.57 -1.90
N LEU A 453 -22.20 14.85 -2.92
CA LEU A 453 -21.01 15.70 -2.78
C LEU A 453 -21.43 17.13 -2.43
N VAL A 454 -20.73 17.72 -1.45
CA VAL A 454 -21.00 19.07 -0.95
C VAL A 454 -19.78 19.95 -1.19
N GLY A 455 -20.00 21.18 -1.63
CA GLY A 455 -18.94 22.16 -1.84
C GLY A 455 -19.10 22.94 -3.14
N PRO A 456 -18.04 23.62 -3.61
CA PRO A 456 -18.09 24.39 -4.85
C PRO A 456 -18.44 23.51 -6.05
N ALA A 457 -19.38 23.96 -6.89
CA ALA A 457 -19.84 23.21 -8.06
C ALA A 457 -18.67 22.74 -8.96
N ARG A 458 -17.69 23.61 -9.22
CA ARG A 458 -16.49 23.27 -10.01
C ARG A 458 -15.68 22.11 -9.44
N ARG A 459 -15.64 21.96 -8.11
CA ARG A 459 -14.94 20.83 -7.46
C ARG A 459 -15.74 19.55 -7.60
N ILE A 460 -17.07 19.63 -7.43
CA ILE A 460 -17.96 18.49 -7.65
C ILE A 460 -17.85 18.01 -9.10
N ASP A 461 -17.84 18.94 -10.07
CA ASP A 461 -17.64 18.63 -11.49
C ASP A 461 -16.33 17.89 -11.72
N ALA A 462 -15.22 18.41 -11.16
CA ALA A 462 -13.90 17.78 -11.26
C ALA A 462 -13.87 16.36 -10.66
N ILE A 463 -14.45 16.16 -9.48
CA ILE A 463 -14.51 14.82 -8.83
C ILE A 463 -15.31 13.85 -9.70
N VAL A 464 -16.45 14.28 -10.23
CA VAL A 464 -17.32 13.44 -11.08
C VAL A 464 -16.65 13.14 -12.43
N GLU A 465 -15.92 14.09 -13.01
CA GLU A 465 -15.11 13.88 -14.22
C GLU A 465 -13.96 12.89 -13.97
N ALA A 466 -13.24 13.01 -12.85
CA ALA A 466 -12.20 12.05 -12.46
C ALA A 466 -12.80 10.64 -12.21
N ALA A 467 -13.97 10.56 -11.57
CA ALA A 467 -14.67 9.30 -11.36
C ALA A 467 -15.07 8.64 -12.69
N ARG A 468 -15.47 9.42 -13.71
CA ARG A 468 -15.74 8.87 -15.05
C ARG A 468 -14.49 8.32 -15.70
N ALA A 469 -13.38 9.07 -15.65
CA ALA A 469 -12.11 8.63 -16.22
C ALA A 469 -11.59 7.32 -15.57
N LEU A 470 -11.82 7.17 -14.26
CA LEU A 470 -11.54 5.92 -13.56
C LEU A 470 -12.50 4.79 -13.97
N ALA A 471 -13.79 5.10 -14.14
CA ALA A 471 -14.83 4.11 -14.47
C ALA A 471 -14.72 3.56 -15.90
N ASP A 472 -14.36 4.41 -16.87
CA ASP A 472 -14.17 4.01 -18.27
C ASP A 472 -12.76 3.48 -18.57
N GLY A 473 -11.84 3.56 -17.59
CA GLY A 473 -10.47 3.08 -17.70
C GLY A 473 -9.54 4.00 -18.48
N SER A 474 -9.97 5.22 -18.85
CA SER A 474 -9.07 6.23 -19.42
C SER A 474 -8.03 6.74 -18.43
N LEU A 475 -8.28 6.56 -17.13
CA LEU A 475 -7.30 6.70 -16.06
C LEU A 475 -7.23 5.41 -15.24
N VAL A 476 -6.03 4.84 -15.12
CA VAL A 476 -5.78 3.65 -14.30
C VAL A 476 -4.70 3.94 -13.27
N ILE A 477 -5.05 3.74 -11.99
CA ILE A 477 -4.16 3.99 -10.85
C ILE A 477 -3.88 2.66 -10.14
N HIS A 478 -2.63 2.21 -10.19
CA HIS A 478 -2.16 1.02 -9.47
C HIS A 478 -0.65 1.12 -9.16
N ALA A 479 -0.16 0.30 -8.22
CA ALA A 479 1.20 0.40 -7.67
C ALA A 479 2.35 0.19 -8.68
N ALA A 480 2.06 -0.39 -9.83
CA ALA A 480 3.03 -0.63 -10.90
C ALA A 480 3.01 0.38 -12.06
N ARG A 481 2.31 1.52 -11.93
CA ARG A 481 2.41 2.60 -12.91
C ARG A 481 3.77 3.29 -12.79
N PRO A 482 4.38 3.79 -13.90
CA PRO A 482 5.50 4.71 -13.80
C PRO A 482 5.04 6.00 -13.12
N ALA A 483 5.75 6.45 -12.08
CA ALA A 483 5.36 7.64 -11.33
C ALA A 483 5.19 8.87 -12.22
N ALA A 484 6.12 9.10 -13.15
CA ALA A 484 6.07 10.24 -14.06
C ALA A 484 4.87 10.22 -15.02
N GLU A 485 4.46 9.04 -15.51
CA GLU A 485 3.28 8.90 -16.38
C GLU A 485 2.01 9.13 -15.59
N LEU A 486 1.87 8.47 -14.43
CA LEU A 486 0.71 8.65 -13.56
C LEU A 486 0.55 10.11 -13.16
N ARG A 487 1.64 10.78 -12.77
CA ARG A 487 1.63 12.21 -12.43
C ARG A 487 1.17 13.08 -13.60
N ALA A 488 1.63 12.81 -14.82
CA ALA A 488 1.24 13.57 -16.00
C ALA A 488 -0.24 13.40 -16.34
N GLU A 489 -0.76 12.18 -16.25
CA GLU A 489 -2.19 11.89 -16.45
C GLU A 489 -3.06 12.56 -15.37
N LEU A 490 -2.62 12.52 -14.11
CA LEU A 490 -3.30 13.21 -13.01
C LEU A 490 -3.35 14.73 -13.23
N LEU A 491 -2.26 15.35 -13.66
CA LEU A 491 -2.20 16.79 -13.96
C LEU A 491 -3.07 17.21 -15.15
N ALA A 492 -3.42 16.27 -16.04
CA ALA A 492 -4.35 16.54 -17.14
C ALA A 492 -5.81 16.63 -16.67
N LEU A 493 -6.13 16.11 -15.48
CA LEU A 493 -7.47 16.19 -14.92
C LEU A 493 -7.79 17.61 -14.43
N ARG A 494 -9.00 18.07 -14.77
CA ARG A 494 -9.51 19.32 -14.23
C ARG A 494 -9.58 19.24 -12.70
N GLY A 495 -9.12 20.29 -12.02
CA GLY A 495 -9.16 20.37 -10.55
C GLY A 495 -8.04 19.59 -9.83
N VAL A 496 -7.12 18.97 -10.56
CA VAL A 496 -5.92 18.33 -10.00
C VAL A 496 -4.71 19.23 -10.24
N GLY A 497 -4.20 19.82 -9.15
CA GLY A 497 -2.95 20.60 -9.18
C GLY A 497 -1.71 19.75 -8.84
N PRO A 498 -0.50 20.34 -8.91
CA PRO A 498 0.76 19.65 -8.60
C PRO A 498 0.75 18.89 -7.28
N TRP A 499 0.32 19.53 -6.19
CA TRP A 499 0.23 18.88 -4.88
C TRP A 499 -0.63 17.61 -4.89
N THR A 500 -1.81 17.65 -5.52
CA THR A 500 -2.70 16.47 -5.60
C THR A 500 -2.07 15.37 -6.45
N ALA A 501 -1.48 15.72 -7.60
CA ALA A 501 -0.83 14.75 -8.47
C ALA A 501 0.37 14.08 -7.77
N ASP A 502 1.20 14.86 -7.08
CA ASP A 502 2.36 14.39 -6.35
C ASP A 502 1.96 13.51 -5.15
N TYR A 503 0.98 13.94 -4.36
CA TYR A 503 0.47 13.16 -3.22
C TYR A 503 -0.13 11.81 -3.65
N VAL A 504 -0.97 11.82 -4.70
CA VAL A 504 -1.59 10.59 -5.21
C VAL A 504 -0.53 9.68 -5.82
N THR A 505 0.42 10.21 -6.59
CA THR A 505 1.49 9.40 -7.18
C THR A 505 2.35 8.75 -6.09
N MET A 506 2.83 9.55 -5.12
CA MET A 506 3.63 9.09 -3.99
C MET A 506 2.98 7.90 -3.28
N ARG A 507 1.69 8.01 -2.93
CA ARG A 507 0.99 6.96 -2.19
C ARG A 507 0.52 5.79 -3.05
N ALA A 508 0.13 6.03 -4.30
CA ALA A 508 -0.36 4.99 -5.20
C ALA A 508 0.74 4.04 -5.62
N VAL A 509 1.90 4.56 -6.04
CA VAL A 509 3.02 3.76 -6.56
C VAL A 509 4.15 3.53 -5.57
N ALA A 510 4.03 4.07 -4.35
CA ALA A 510 5.10 4.08 -3.34
C ALA A 510 6.43 4.60 -3.91
N ASP A 511 6.36 5.69 -4.71
CA ASP A 511 7.58 6.33 -5.19
C ASP A 511 8.31 6.95 -3.99
N PRO A 512 9.57 6.58 -3.73
CA PRO A 512 10.29 7.02 -2.56
C PRO A 512 10.79 8.48 -2.66
N ASP A 513 10.72 9.12 -3.82
CA ASP A 513 11.45 10.34 -4.13
C ASP A 513 10.58 11.53 -4.60
N ILE A 514 9.39 11.69 -4.04
CA ILE A 514 8.47 12.79 -4.31
C ILE A 514 8.42 13.75 -3.12
N LEU A 515 8.82 15.00 -3.34
CA LEU A 515 8.74 16.06 -2.33
C LEU A 515 7.42 16.82 -2.42
N LEU A 516 6.68 16.90 -1.31
CA LEU A 516 5.45 17.71 -1.21
C LEU A 516 5.75 19.13 -0.73
N ASP A 517 6.64 19.84 -1.43
CA ASP A 517 7.19 21.15 -1.04
C ASP A 517 6.15 22.29 -0.91
N THR A 518 5.03 22.17 -1.61
CA THR A 518 3.91 23.12 -1.56
C THR A 518 2.91 22.84 -0.43
N ASP A 519 3.05 21.71 0.29
CA ASP A 519 2.17 21.36 1.40
C ASP A 519 2.43 22.25 2.62
N LEU A 520 1.36 22.84 3.17
CA LEU A 520 1.48 23.79 4.29
C LEU A 520 2.09 23.14 5.55
N VAL A 521 1.79 21.87 5.80
CA VAL A 521 2.28 21.16 6.97
C VAL A 521 3.72 20.68 6.75
N VAL A 522 4.08 20.26 5.53
CA VAL A 522 5.49 19.98 5.18
C VAL A 522 6.34 21.23 5.33
N ARG A 523 5.88 22.39 4.83
CA ARG A 523 6.59 23.67 4.98
C ARG A 523 6.80 24.05 6.45
N ARG A 524 5.75 23.95 7.27
CA ARG A 524 5.85 24.16 8.72
C ARG A 524 6.83 23.17 9.36
N GLY A 525 6.79 21.89 8.97
CA GLY A 525 7.72 20.88 9.44
C GLY A 525 9.16 21.19 9.07
N ALA A 526 9.39 21.69 7.85
CA ALA A 526 10.71 22.08 7.35
C ALA A 526 11.28 23.24 8.17
N GLU A 527 10.46 24.24 8.49
CA GLU A 527 10.83 25.35 9.38
C GLU A 527 11.22 24.85 10.78
N LEU A 528 10.44 23.93 11.37
CA LEU A 528 10.71 23.34 12.68
C LEU A 528 11.95 22.41 12.70
N ALA A 529 12.28 21.81 11.57
CA ALA A 529 13.41 20.90 11.39
C ALA A 529 14.68 21.59 10.85
N GLY A 530 14.61 22.87 10.47
CA GLY A 530 15.73 23.58 9.84
C GLY A 530 16.10 23.08 8.45
N VAL A 531 15.13 22.55 7.68
CA VAL A 531 15.34 22.02 6.33
C VAL A 531 14.97 23.07 5.28
N ASP A 532 15.90 23.40 4.37
CA ASP A 532 15.58 24.22 3.19
C ASP A 532 14.98 23.35 2.08
N LEU A 533 13.68 23.49 1.82
CA LEU A 533 12.98 22.72 0.79
C LEU A 533 13.47 23.01 -0.63
N ARG A 534 14.24 24.09 -0.85
CA ARG A 534 14.83 24.41 -2.16
C ARG A 534 16.12 23.63 -2.44
N ASP A 535 16.76 23.08 -1.41
CA ASP A 535 17.99 22.28 -1.51
C ASP A 535 17.80 20.90 -0.87
N THR A 536 17.07 20.04 -1.58
CA THR A 536 16.72 18.69 -1.11
C THR A 536 17.40 17.58 -1.90
N ALA A 537 18.34 17.91 -2.79
CA ALA A 537 19.03 16.93 -3.63
C ALA A 537 19.78 15.87 -2.81
N ARG A 538 20.33 16.27 -1.65
CA ARG A 538 21.01 15.36 -0.71
C ARG A 538 20.11 14.28 -0.10
N PHE A 539 18.79 14.50 -0.11
CA PHE A 539 17.82 13.56 0.43
C PHE A 539 17.27 12.61 -0.64
N ALA A 540 17.68 12.78 -1.90
CA ALA A 540 17.36 11.79 -2.94
C ALA A 540 18.14 10.48 -2.67
N PRO A 541 17.54 9.31 -2.94
CA PRO A 541 16.24 9.09 -3.58
C PRO A 541 15.05 8.93 -2.60
N TRP A 542 15.06 9.60 -1.45
CA TRP A 542 14.12 9.39 -0.33
C TRP A 542 13.28 10.63 0.02
N ARG A 543 13.01 11.53 -0.93
CA ARG A 543 12.26 12.78 -0.65
C ARG A 543 10.79 12.57 -0.23
N SER A 544 10.17 11.44 -0.54
CA SER A 544 8.85 11.07 0.02
C SER A 544 8.94 10.83 1.51
N TYR A 545 9.99 10.14 1.97
CA TYR A 545 10.25 9.89 3.38
C TYR A 545 10.58 11.19 4.11
N LEU A 546 11.33 12.10 3.48
CA LEU A 546 11.50 13.47 4.00
C LEU A 546 10.15 14.17 4.21
N SER A 547 9.25 14.12 3.23
CA SER A 547 7.90 14.71 3.38
C SER A 547 7.15 14.14 4.59
N MET A 548 7.24 12.82 4.82
CA MET A 548 6.62 12.17 5.99
C MET A 548 7.28 12.61 7.30
N HIS A 549 8.61 12.76 7.33
CA HIS A 549 9.31 13.30 8.50
C HIS A 549 8.85 14.71 8.86
N LEU A 550 8.70 15.57 7.87
CA LEU A 550 8.30 16.95 8.08
C LEU A 550 6.85 17.02 8.58
N TRP A 551 5.95 16.19 8.05
CA TRP A 551 4.61 16.01 8.62
C TRP A 551 4.66 15.52 10.06
N ARG A 552 5.39 14.43 10.33
CA ARG A 552 5.56 13.91 11.69
C ARG A 552 6.05 15.00 12.64
N THR A 553 7.07 15.77 12.25
CA THR A 553 7.65 16.86 13.04
C THR A 553 6.64 17.97 13.35
N ALA A 554 5.74 18.27 12.41
CA ALA A 554 4.76 19.34 12.57
C ALA A 554 3.49 18.90 13.33
N LEU A 555 3.17 17.60 13.31
CA LEU A 555 1.87 17.08 13.76
C LEU A 555 1.94 16.28 15.05
N LEU A 556 3.06 15.60 15.30
CA LEU A 556 3.27 14.84 16.53
C LEU A 556 4.20 15.61 17.47
N PRO A 557 3.92 15.57 18.79
CA PRO A 557 4.83 16.12 19.78
C PRO A 557 6.22 15.49 19.63
N ARG A 558 7.28 16.27 19.89
CA ARG A 558 8.59 15.67 20.13
C ARG A 558 8.48 14.88 21.42
N GLU A 559 8.86 13.60 21.38
CA GLU A 559 9.21 12.92 22.62
C GLU A 559 10.40 13.70 23.20
N GLU A 560 10.16 14.43 24.28
CA GLU A 560 11.25 15.01 25.06
C GLU A 560 12.05 13.83 25.59
N ASN A 561 13.27 13.64 25.06
CA ASN A 561 14.22 12.65 25.54
C ASN A 561 14.33 12.77 27.08
N GLN A 562 14.00 11.68 27.78
CA GLN A 562 14.47 11.43 29.14
C GLN A 562 15.98 11.22 29.13
#